data_AF-A0A2A3E385-F1
#
_entry.id   AF-A0A2A3E385-F1
#
_cell.length_a   1.000
_cell.length_b   1.000
_cell.length_c   1.000
_cell.angle_alpha   90.00
_cell.angle_beta   90.00
_cell.angle_gamma   90.00
#
_symmetry.space_group_name_H-M   'P 1'
#
loop_
_entity.id
_entity.type
_entity.pdbx_description
1 polymer ?
#
loop_
_entity_poly.entity_id
_entity_poly.type
_entity_poly.pdbx_seq_one_letter_code
_entity_poly.pdbx_strand_id
1 'polypeptide(L)'
;MKIIQRYRRAILAPVSIVILLCGCTDLVSSRSPRFAEHPKNDTDFVSVDCERVKPFFESKNITILVDRKQATAEDIAKTTCNGMCCNRDTEEQLRHQARADFHDLIHHHSRSLQGLLATTADALRETVTMLARQSENKTLTLFDQVYRTMAVSSRPSIKALYQAMVDYVSPSNTPDSLQQPLTRDMLQERFIEFFAKLFPIAYHGAVNPRQYEQDFTEKFKTCLYETMEQIQPFGDIPIQVSKSVSKSLEATRVLVQALTLGKTVLDRTDSVLFSGTSPQQEACYAALLRMTYCPRCKGIGPSVRPCSGFCTNVMRGCLTQPASELDLAWSGYVETVERLVVAVDGRNDPLGLNAERAVRQLDTRISDAIMHAMTDGPALEEKVSIQTDS
;
A
#
# COMPACT_ATOMS: atom_id res chain seq x y z
N MET A 1 -11.61 2.17 -11.08
CA MET A 1 -11.29 2.67 -9.72
C MET A 1 -12.38 2.51 -8.63
N LYS A 2 -13.25 1.49 -8.64
CA LYS A 2 -14.16 1.20 -7.48
C LYS A 2 -13.46 0.49 -6.30
N ILE A 3 -12.22 0.03 -6.51
CA ILE A 3 -11.43 -0.74 -5.54
C ILE A 3 -10.82 0.20 -4.47
N ILE A 4 -10.37 1.40 -4.85
CA ILE A 4 -9.73 2.38 -3.94
C ILE A 4 -10.72 2.91 -2.89
N GLN A 5 -12.02 3.03 -3.24
CA GLN A 5 -13.06 3.41 -2.28
C GLN A 5 -13.33 2.37 -1.19
N ARG A 6 -13.10 1.07 -1.44
CA ARG A 6 -13.27 0.02 -0.43
C ARG A 6 -12.17 0.03 0.63
N TYR A 7 -10.95 0.44 0.26
CA TYR A 7 -9.80 0.44 1.16
C TYR A 7 -9.53 1.76 1.88
N ARG A 8 -10.21 2.84 1.47
CA ARG A 8 -10.11 4.15 2.12
C ARG A 8 -10.39 4.10 3.63
N ARG A 9 -11.33 3.27 4.08
CA ARG A 9 -11.62 3.07 5.52
C ARG A 9 -10.59 2.24 6.28
N ALA A 10 -9.83 1.38 5.59
CA ALA A 10 -8.79 0.55 6.21
C ALA A 10 -7.48 1.32 6.44
N ILE A 11 -7.22 2.35 5.63
CA ILE A 11 -6.03 3.21 5.69
C ILE A 11 -6.18 4.32 6.74
N LEU A 12 -7.42 4.68 7.10
CA LEU A 12 -7.77 5.86 7.91
C LEU A 12 -7.62 5.71 9.43
N ALA A 13 -7.28 4.54 9.94
CA ALA A 13 -7.12 4.34 11.38
C ALA A 13 -5.64 4.09 11.69
N PRO A 14 -5.04 4.85 12.63
CA PRO A 14 -3.73 4.53 13.16
C PRO A 14 -3.69 3.05 13.51
N VAL A 15 -2.59 2.38 13.19
CA VAL A 15 -2.39 0.95 13.52
C VAL A 15 -2.69 0.70 15.00
N SER A 16 -2.34 1.66 15.86
CA SER A 16 -2.69 1.71 17.28
C SER A 16 -4.21 1.72 17.54
N ILE A 17 -5.01 2.46 16.77
CA ILE A 17 -6.48 2.57 16.94
C ILE A 17 -7.21 1.32 16.46
N VAL A 18 -6.79 0.67 15.37
CA VAL A 18 -7.44 -0.58 14.89
C VAL A 18 -7.15 -1.75 15.83
N ILE A 19 -5.91 -1.88 16.31
CA ILE A 19 -5.51 -2.90 17.27
C ILE A 19 -6.23 -2.69 18.62
N LEU A 20 -6.33 -1.43 19.07
CA LEU A 20 -7.06 -1.07 20.30
C LEU A 20 -8.57 -1.32 20.19
N LEU A 21 -9.17 -1.08 19.02
CA LEU A 21 -10.60 -1.32 18.82
C LEU A 21 -10.90 -2.82 18.72
N CYS A 22 -10.24 -3.60 17.86
CA CYS A 22 -10.59 -5.02 17.70
C CYS A 22 -10.30 -5.91 18.93
N GLY A 23 -9.29 -5.57 19.76
CA GLY A 23 -8.97 -6.35 20.96
C GLY A 23 -9.78 -5.97 22.22
N CYS A 24 -10.23 -4.71 22.32
CA CYS A 24 -10.89 -4.18 23.51
C CYS A 24 -12.37 -3.82 23.31
N THR A 25 -12.91 -3.88 22.07
CA THR A 25 -14.33 -3.60 21.78
C THR A 25 -15.08 -4.85 21.31
N ASP A 26 -15.36 -5.75 22.24
CA ASP A 26 -16.70 -6.33 22.27
C ASP A 26 -17.54 -5.43 23.18
N LEU A 27 -18.41 -4.62 22.57
CA LEU A 27 -19.37 -3.77 23.26
C LEU A 27 -20.29 -4.63 24.14
N VAL A 28 -20.02 -4.67 25.45
CA VAL A 28 -20.98 -5.15 26.45
C VAL A 28 -21.32 -3.98 27.37
N SER A 29 -22.60 -3.62 27.34
CA SER A 29 -23.21 -2.67 28.26
C SER A 29 -23.00 -3.19 29.69
N SER A 30 -22.21 -2.46 30.48
CA SER A 30 -22.19 -2.65 31.93
C SER A 30 -23.52 -2.14 32.49
N ARG A 31 -24.48 -3.04 32.72
CA ARG A 31 -25.51 -2.78 33.72
C ARG A 31 -24.80 -2.80 35.06
N SER A 32 -24.62 -1.62 35.65
CA SER A 32 -24.29 -1.47 37.06
C SER A 32 -25.22 -2.38 37.88
N PRO A 33 -24.71 -3.39 38.61
CA PRO A 33 -25.48 -3.92 39.72
C PRO A 33 -25.52 -2.80 40.75
N ARG A 34 -26.75 -2.39 41.08
CA ARG A 34 -27.03 -1.47 42.18
C ARG A 34 -26.19 -1.85 43.40
N PHE A 35 -25.57 -0.83 44.01
CA PHE A 35 -25.17 -0.77 45.41
C PHE A 35 -24.73 -2.11 46.02
N ALA A 36 -23.45 -2.43 45.89
CA ALA A 36 -22.81 -3.20 46.96
C ALA A 36 -22.65 -2.22 48.14
N GLU A 37 -23.43 -2.44 49.19
CA GLU A 37 -23.23 -1.78 50.48
C GLU A 37 -21.76 -1.86 50.89
N HIS A 38 -21.27 -0.76 51.47
CA HIS A 38 -19.98 -0.71 52.12
C HIS A 38 -19.99 -1.75 53.25
N PRO A 39 -19.11 -2.77 53.25
CA PRO A 39 -19.10 -3.76 54.31
C PRO A 39 -18.56 -3.10 55.58
N LYS A 40 -19.47 -2.82 56.51
CA LYS A 40 -19.14 -2.64 57.93
C LYS A 40 -18.92 -4.03 58.52
N ASN A 41 -17.74 -4.62 58.32
CA ASN A 41 -17.06 -5.61 59.19
C ASN A 41 -15.99 -6.38 58.39
N ASP A 42 -14.78 -6.46 58.96
CA ASP A 42 -13.57 -7.10 58.42
C ASP A 42 -13.60 -8.65 58.40
N THR A 43 -14.76 -9.29 58.25
CA THR A 43 -14.86 -10.78 58.39
C THR A 43 -15.60 -11.53 57.28
N ASP A 44 -16.04 -10.89 56.20
CA ASP A 44 -16.54 -11.61 55.02
C ASP A 44 -15.41 -11.90 54.01
N PHE A 45 -14.48 -12.79 54.39
CA PHE A 45 -13.76 -13.59 53.39
C PHE A 45 -14.77 -14.55 52.75
N VAL A 46 -15.48 -14.08 51.71
CA VAL A 46 -16.24 -14.96 50.82
C VAL A 46 -15.31 -16.09 50.41
N SER A 47 -15.68 -17.33 50.77
CA SER A 47 -15.01 -18.54 50.30
C SER A 47 -14.83 -18.46 48.79
N VAL A 48 -13.63 -18.12 48.34
CA VAL A 48 -13.32 -18.06 46.91
C VAL A 48 -13.18 -19.49 46.44
N ASP A 49 -14.17 -19.94 45.66
CA ASP A 49 -14.20 -21.27 45.09
C ASP A 49 -13.39 -21.32 43.78
N CYS A 50 -12.22 -21.94 43.83
CA CYS A 50 -11.34 -22.11 42.68
C CYS A 50 -11.85 -23.15 41.66
N GLU A 51 -12.85 -23.99 42.00
CA GLU A 51 -13.47 -24.91 41.03
C GLU A 51 -14.14 -24.15 39.88
N ARG A 52 -14.66 -22.94 40.14
CA ARG A 52 -15.31 -22.10 39.12
C ARG A 52 -14.36 -21.63 38.01
N VAL A 53 -13.08 -21.55 38.29
CA VAL A 53 -12.05 -21.06 37.35
C VAL A 53 -11.13 -22.17 36.84
N LYS A 54 -11.19 -23.37 37.44
CA LYS A 54 -10.40 -24.54 37.02
C LYS A 54 -10.53 -24.89 35.53
N PRO A 55 -11.74 -24.91 34.91
CA PRO A 55 -11.84 -25.20 33.48
C PRO A 55 -11.10 -24.20 32.59
N PHE A 56 -10.97 -22.94 33.03
CA PHE A 56 -10.21 -21.92 32.29
C PHE A 56 -8.71 -22.23 32.30
N PHE A 57 -8.15 -22.62 33.44
CA PHE A 57 -6.73 -22.97 33.53
C PHE A 57 -6.41 -24.27 32.79
N GLU A 58 -7.30 -25.27 32.86
CA GLU A 58 -7.19 -26.51 32.08
C GLU A 58 -7.17 -26.23 30.57
N SER A 59 -8.00 -25.30 30.08
CA SER A 59 -7.99 -24.88 28.66
C SER A 59 -6.67 -24.24 28.20
N LYS A 60 -5.85 -23.76 29.15
CA LYS A 60 -4.53 -23.17 28.92
C LYS A 60 -3.39 -24.12 29.30
N ASN A 61 -3.68 -25.40 29.60
CA ASN A 61 -2.71 -26.39 30.09
C ASN A 61 -1.99 -25.96 31.38
N ILE A 62 -2.69 -25.25 32.27
CA ILE A 62 -2.18 -24.79 33.57
C ILE A 62 -2.91 -25.53 34.67
N THR A 63 -2.15 -26.15 35.58
CA THR A 63 -2.73 -26.84 36.74
C THR A 63 -2.80 -25.89 37.93
N ILE A 64 -3.99 -25.71 38.49
CA ILE A 64 -4.19 -24.95 39.74
C ILE A 64 -4.51 -25.89 40.90
N LEU A 65 -4.01 -25.56 42.09
CA LEU A 65 -4.34 -26.30 43.32
C LEU A 65 -5.67 -25.77 43.86
N VAL A 66 -6.74 -26.55 43.66
CA VAL A 66 -8.12 -26.14 43.97
C VAL A 66 -8.40 -26.16 45.48
N ASP A 67 -7.69 -27.01 46.23
CA ASP A 67 -7.93 -27.25 47.66
C ASP A 67 -6.94 -26.47 48.54
N ARG A 68 -6.73 -25.18 48.24
CA ARG A 68 -5.82 -24.30 48.98
C ARG A 68 -6.42 -23.86 50.32
N LYS A 69 -6.69 -24.81 51.22
CA LYS A 69 -7.13 -24.56 52.61
C LYS A 69 -6.07 -23.86 53.47
N GLN A 70 -4.84 -23.67 52.96
CA GLN A 70 -3.65 -23.20 53.71
C GLN A 70 -2.79 -22.20 52.92
N ALA A 71 -3.34 -21.43 51.98
CA ALA A 71 -2.60 -20.28 51.48
C ALA A 71 -2.54 -19.21 52.60
N THR A 72 -1.36 -18.98 53.17
CA THR A 72 -1.19 -17.93 54.18
C THR A 72 -1.38 -16.55 53.55
N ALA A 73 -1.85 -15.56 54.32
CA ALA A 73 -1.99 -14.19 53.83
C ALA A 73 -0.64 -13.63 53.30
N GLU A 74 0.47 -14.07 53.88
CA GLU A 74 1.82 -13.73 53.42
C GLU A 74 2.16 -14.32 52.05
N ASP A 75 1.72 -15.54 51.74
CA ASP A 75 1.98 -16.16 50.45
C ASP A 75 1.12 -15.57 49.33
N ILE A 76 -0.08 -15.09 49.67
CA ILE A 76 -0.95 -14.36 48.73
C ILE A 76 -0.38 -12.97 48.44
N ALA A 77 0.12 -12.27 49.47
CA ALA A 77 0.71 -10.93 49.32
C ALA A 77 2.00 -10.91 48.49
N LYS A 78 2.69 -12.05 48.36
CA LYS A 78 3.87 -12.22 47.49
C LYS A 78 3.51 -12.37 46.00
N THR A 79 2.23 -12.52 45.67
CA THR A 79 1.76 -12.68 44.28
C THR A 79 1.36 -11.35 43.65
N THR A 80 1.45 -11.25 42.33
CA THR A 80 1.07 -10.04 41.57
C THR A 80 -0.45 -9.83 41.57
N CYS A 81 -1.23 -10.91 41.58
CA CYS A 81 -2.68 -10.86 41.54
C CYS A 81 -3.35 -10.71 42.90
N ASN A 82 -2.65 -11.02 44.00
CA ASN A 82 -3.24 -11.13 45.34
C ASN A 82 -4.49 -12.02 45.33
N GLY A 83 -4.38 -13.21 44.71
CA GLY A 83 -5.48 -14.16 44.55
C GLY A 83 -5.13 -15.54 45.09
N MET A 84 -6.11 -16.24 45.67
CA MET A 84 -5.87 -17.53 46.34
C MET A 84 -5.79 -18.74 45.38
N CYS A 85 -6.31 -18.62 44.15
CA CYS A 85 -6.31 -19.72 43.17
C CYS A 85 -5.00 -19.85 42.38
N CYS A 86 -4.07 -18.88 42.48
CA CYS A 86 -2.78 -18.91 41.81
C CYS A 86 -1.63 -18.80 42.80
N ASN A 87 -0.53 -19.52 42.56
CA ASN A 87 0.75 -19.33 43.23
C ASN A 87 1.72 -18.55 42.32
N ARG A 88 2.90 -18.21 42.84
CA ARG A 88 3.93 -17.46 42.09
C ARG A 88 4.32 -18.12 40.77
N ASP A 89 4.46 -19.45 40.76
CA ASP A 89 4.89 -20.18 39.57
C ASP A 89 3.79 -20.20 38.49
N THR A 90 2.53 -20.38 38.90
CA THR A 90 1.38 -20.26 37.98
C THR A 90 1.24 -18.85 37.43
N GLU A 91 1.46 -17.80 38.24
CA GLU A 91 1.44 -16.42 37.74
C GLU A 91 2.57 -16.14 36.76
N GLU A 92 3.75 -16.73 36.99
CA GLU A 92 4.88 -16.62 36.08
C GLU A 92 4.55 -17.28 34.72
N GLN A 93 3.96 -18.47 34.74
CA GLN A 93 3.48 -19.13 33.51
C GLN A 93 2.39 -18.30 32.80
N LEU A 94 1.42 -17.77 33.54
CA LEU A 94 0.37 -16.90 33.00
C LEU A 94 0.93 -15.59 32.44
N ARG A 95 1.99 -15.05 33.04
CA ARG A 95 2.69 -13.85 32.54
C ARG A 95 3.38 -14.14 31.21
N HIS A 96 4.05 -15.29 31.09
CA HIS A 96 4.62 -15.73 29.82
C HIS A 96 3.55 -15.92 28.75
N GLN A 97 2.40 -16.52 29.11
CA GLN A 97 1.27 -16.66 28.20
C GLN A 97 0.70 -15.29 27.79
N ALA A 98 0.52 -14.37 28.73
CA ALA A 98 0.02 -13.01 28.45
C ALA A 98 0.93 -12.26 27.48
N ARG A 99 2.24 -12.41 27.66
CA ARG A 99 3.26 -11.86 26.76
C ARG A 99 3.16 -12.47 25.37
N ALA A 100 3.10 -13.80 25.25
CA ALA A 100 3.00 -14.49 23.97
C ALA A 100 1.71 -14.11 23.22
N ASP A 101 0.56 -14.17 23.90
CA ASP A 101 -0.74 -13.78 23.34
C ASP A 101 -0.72 -12.31 22.84
N PHE A 102 -0.06 -11.41 23.57
CA PHE A 102 0.10 -10.01 23.16
C PHE A 102 1.00 -9.86 21.94
N HIS A 103 2.16 -10.53 21.91
CA HIS A 103 3.07 -10.51 20.76
C HIS A 103 2.40 -11.07 19.51
N ASP A 104 1.73 -12.22 19.63
CA ASP A 104 1.00 -12.86 18.53
C ASP A 104 -0.09 -11.96 17.95
N LEU A 105 -0.81 -11.22 18.80
CA LEU A 105 -1.83 -10.27 18.36
C LEU A 105 -1.21 -9.14 17.51
N ILE A 106 -0.10 -8.56 17.97
CA ILE A 106 0.60 -7.49 17.24
C ILE A 106 1.16 -8.02 15.92
N HIS A 107 1.82 -9.18 15.94
CA HIS A 107 2.35 -9.85 14.75
C HIS A 107 1.24 -10.14 13.73
N HIS A 108 0.09 -10.63 14.18
CA HIS A 108 -1.06 -10.90 13.31
C HIS A 108 -1.56 -9.65 12.59
N HIS A 109 -1.70 -8.53 13.32
CA HIS A 109 -2.13 -7.26 12.74
C HIS A 109 -1.08 -6.66 11.80
N SER A 110 0.20 -6.74 12.16
CA SER A 110 1.32 -6.31 11.30
C SER A 110 1.32 -7.09 9.98
N ARG A 111 1.24 -8.42 10.02
CA ARG A 111 1.17 -9.29 8.84
C ARG A 111 -0.06 -9.01 7.97
N SER A 112 -1.20 -8.77 8.60
CA SER A 112 -2.43 -8.40 7.87
C SER A 112 -2.26 -7.09 7.10
N LEU A 113 -1.66 -6.08 7.72
CA LEU A 113 -1.39 -4.80 7.07
C LEU A 113 -0.34 -4.91 5.96
N GLN A 114 0.73 -5.67 6.19
CA GLN A 114 1.73 -5.99 5.15
C GLN A 114 1.07 -6.64 3.93
N GLY A 115 0.16 -7.61 4.15
CA GLY A 115 -0.60 -8.25 3.08
C GLY A 115 -1.48 -7.26 2.31
N LEU A 116 -2.15 -6.34 3.01
CA LEU A 116 -2.95 -5.30 2.36
C LEU A 116 -2.11 -4.36 1.49
N LEU A 117 -0.96 -3.90 1.99
CA LEU A 117 -0.06 -3.01 1.23
C LEU A 117 0.50 -3.71 -0.02
N ALA A 118 0.97 -4.95 0.14
CA ALA A 118 1.51 -5.74 -0.97
C ALA A 118 0.46 -6.01 -2.06
N THR A 119 -0.71 -6.50 -1.67
CA THR A 119 -1.80 -6.79 -2.62
C THR A 119 -2.34 -5.54 -3.31
N THR A 120 -2.35 -4.39 -2.62
CA THR A 120 -2.74 -3.11 -3.23
C THR A 120 -1.71 -2.63 -4.25
N ALA A 121 -0.42 -2.75 -3.94
CA ALA A 121 0.67 -2.42 -4.86
C ALA A 121 0.61 -3.29 -6.14
N ASP A 122 0.41 -4.60 -5.97
CA ASP A 122 0.27 -5.54 -7.09
C ASP A 122 -0.96 -5.25 -7.95
N ALA A 123 -2.11 -5.00 -7.33
CA ALA A 123 -3.34 -4.67 -8.06
C ALA A 123 -3.21 -3.36 -8.85
N LEU A 124 -2.54 -2.34 -8.30
CA LEU A 124 -2.29 -1.07 -8.99
C LEU A 124 -1.40 -1.28 -10.22
N ARG A 125 -0.32 -2.03 -10.07
CA ARG A 125 0.60 -2.39 -11.15
C ARG A 125 -0.09 -3.16 -12.28
N GLU A 126 -0.87 -4.18 -11.91
CA GLU A 126 -1.63 -4.99 -12.87
C GLU A 126 -2.66 -4.14 -13.63
N THR A 127 -3.35 -3.23 -12.92
CA THR A 127 -4.32 -2.31 -13.53
C THR A 127 -3.68 -1.46 -14.61
N VAL A 128 -2.52 -0.85 -14.34
CA VAL A 128 -1.83 0.01 -15.32
C VAL A 128 -1.21 -0.80 -16.46
N THR A 129 -0.72 -2.00 -16.17
CA THR A 129 -0.24 -2.92 -17.23
C THR A 129 -1.37 -3.32 -18.17
N MET A 130 -2.52 -3.73 -17.63
CA MET A 130 -3.70 -4.08 -18.43
C MET A 130 -4.20 -2.89 -19.25
N LEU A 131 -4.22 -1.70 -18.64
CA LEU A 131 -4.58 -0.46 -19.30
C LEU A 131 -3.66 -0.15 -20.50
N ALA A 132 -2.35 -0.29 -20.32
CA ALA A 132 -1.38 -0.10 -21.41
C ALA A 132 -1.63 -1.10 -22.54
N ARG A 133 -1.88 -2.38 -22.23
CA ARG A 133 -2.21 -3.41 -23.25
C ARG A 133 -3.53 -3.14 -23.97
N GLN A 134 -4.54 -2.66 -23.27
CA GLN A 134 -5.80 -2.26 -23.88
C GLN A 134 -5.62 -1.08 -24.83
N SER A 135 -4.84 -0.09 -24.42
CA SER A 135 -4.52 1.07 -25.26
C SER A 135 -3.67 0.68 -26.48
N GLU A 136 -2.71 -0.23 -26.30
CA GLU A 136 -1.91 -0.83 -27.39
C GLU A 136 -2.82 -1.44 -28.45
N ASN A 137 -3.75 -2.31 -28.04
CA ASN A 137 -4.70 -2.96 -28.95
C ASN A 137 -5.59 -1.94 -29.68
N LYS A 138 -6.04 -0.88 -29.00
CA LYS A 138 -6.81 0.20 -29.62
C LYS A 138 -6.00 0.96 -30.66
N THR A 139 -4.75 1.33 -30.34
CA THR A 139 -3.86 2.00 -31.29
C THR A 139 -3.59 1.12 -32.50
N LEU A 140 -3.28 -0.17 -32.32
CA LEU A 140 -3.08 -1.09 -33.43
C LEU A 140 -4.34 -1.23 -34.30
N THR A 141 -5.52 -1.35 -33.67
CA THR A 141 -6.80 -1.41 -34.40
C THR A 141 -7.06 -0.13 -35.20
N LEU A 142 -6.78 1.04 -34.62
CA LEU A 142 -6.89 2.32 -35.31
C LEU A 142 -6.00 2.35 -36.56
N PHE A 143 -4.75 1.89 -36.46
CA PHE A 143 -3.86 1.81 -37.61
C PHE A 143 -4.35 0.82 -38.66
N ASP A 144 -4.79 -0.38 -38.25
CA ASP A 144 -5.31 -1.41 -39.16
C ASP A 144 -6.61 -0.97 -39.87
N GLN A 145 -7.39 -0.05 -39.29
CA GLN A 145 -8.67 0.39 -39.86
C GLN A 145 -8.58 1.72 -40.62
N VAL A 146 -7.91 2.73 -40.06
CA VAL A 146 -7.87 4.10 -40.57
C VAL A 146 -6.57 4.37 -41.34
N TYR A 147 -5.43 3.90 -40.82
CA TYR A 147 -4.10 4.18 -41.36
C TYR A 147 -3.45 2.95 -42.02
N ARG A 148 -4.23 2.23 -42.84
CA ARG A 148 -3.87 0.89 -43.39
C ARG A 148 -2.50 0.82 -44.04
N THR A 149 -2.12 1.84 -44.81
CA THR A 149 -0.82 1.91 -45.50
C THR A 149 0.36 1.99 -44.53
N MET A 150 0.14 2.55 -43.35
CA MET A 150 1.15 2.74 -42.30
C MET A 150 1.19 1.59 -41.28
N ALA A 151 0.15 0.75 -41.24
CA ALA A 151 -0.09 -0.19 -40.15
C ALA A 151 1.03 -1.23 -39.96
N VAL A 152 1.58 -1.76 -41.05
CA VAL A 152 2.66 -2.77 -40.98
C VAL A 152 3.95 -2.13 -40.47
N SER A 153 4.32 -0.97 -41.01
CA SER A 153 5.57 -0.26 -40.69
C SER A 153 5.56 0.36 -39.29
N SER A 154 4.40 0.82 -38.80
CA SER A 154 4.30 1.45 -37.48
C SER A 154 4.21 0.44 -36.33
N ARG A 155 3.74 -0.79 -36.59
CA ARG A 155 3.47 -1.82 -35.58
C ARG A 155 4.66 -2.08 -34.62
N PRO A 156 5.92 -2.24 -35.07
CA PRO A 156 7.04 -2.44 -34.15
C PRO A 156 7.24 -1.27 -33.17
N SER A 157 7.15 -0.04 -33.66
CA SER A 157 7.30 1.18 -32.85
C SER A 157 6.16 1.35 -31.85
N ILE A 158 4.92 1.05 -32.25
CA ILE A 158 3.76 1.05 -31.36
C ILE A 158 3.99 0.06 -30.20
N LYS A 159 4.33 -1.19 -30.53
CA LYS A 159 4.58 -2.23 -29.51
C LYS A 159 5.72 -1.84 -28.56
N ALA A 160 6.81 -1.28 -29.08
CA ALA A 160 7.95 -0.85 -28.28
C ALA A 160 7.57 0.25 -27.27
N LEU A 161 6.77 1.25 -27.69
CA LEU A 161 6.29 2.30 -26.80
C LEU A 161 5.42 1.75 -25.66
N TYR A 162 4.46 0.88 -25.98
CA TYR A 162 3.60 0.27 -24.97
C TYR A 162 4.35 -0.68 -24.04
N GLN A 163 5.33 -1.41 -24.56
CA GLN A 163 6.21 -2.24 -23.73
C GLN A 163 7.02 -1.39 -22.76
N ALA A 164 7.58 -0.25 -23.20
CA ALA A 164 8.31 0.66 -22.31
C ALA A 164 7.44 1.18 -21.16
N MET A 165 6.16 1.47 -21.40
CA MET A 165 5.22 1.85 -20.33
C MET A 165 4.96 0.72 -19.33
N VAL A 166 4.83 -0.53 -19.81
CA VAL A 166 4.68 -1.71 -18.94
C VAL A 166 5.93 -1.95 -18.10
N ASP A 167 7.11 -1.86 -18.72
CA ASP A 167 8.39 -2.04 -18.04
C ASP A 167 8.61 -0.95 -16.98
N TYR A 168 8.17 0.28 -17.26
CA TYR A 168 8.29 1.41 -16.35
C TYR A 168 7.56 1.21 -15.00
N VAL A 169 6.44 0.49 -14.99
CA VAL A 169 5.66 0.18 -13.78
C VAL A 169 5.90 -1.24 -13.26
N SER A 170 6.86 -1.97 -13.85
CA SER A 170 7.19 -3.35 -13.47
C SER A 170 7.87 -3.43 -12.08
N PRO A 171 7.94 -4.62 -11.45
CA PRO A 171 8.67 -4.82 -10.20
C PRO A 171 10.13 -4.37 -10.27
N SER A 172 10.77 -4.58 -11.42
CA SER A 172 12.16 -4.22 -11.67
C SER A 172 12.42 -2.71 -11.57
N ASN A 173 11.40 -1.88 -11.79
CA ASN A 173 11.46 -0.42 -11.67
C ASN A 173 10.66 0.13 -10.47
N THR A 174 10.12 -0.74 -9.63
CA THR A 174 9.41 -0.39 -8.39
C THR A 174 9.99 -1.07 -7.13
N PRO A 175 11.33 -1.20 -6.98
CA PRO A 175 11.88 -1.79 -5.77
C PRO A 175 11.64 -0.89 -4.55
N ASP A 176 11.66 -1.49 -3.36
CA ASP A 176 11.59 -0.78 -2.08
C ASP A 176 12.88 0.01 -1.75
N SER A 177 13.98 -0.30 -2.43
CA SER A 177 15.27 0.41 -2.35
C SER A 177 15.26 1.81 -2.97
N LEU A 178 14.11 2.23 -3.53
CA LEU A 178 13.93 3.49 -4.28
C LEU A 178 14.88 3.65 -5.47
N GLN A 179 15.58 2.59 -5.90
CA GLN A 179 16.35 2.58 -7.12
C GLN A 179 15.41 2.66 -8.32
N GLN A 180 15.81 3.42 -9.34
CA GLN A 180 14.99 3.71 -10.52
C GLN A 180 15.81 3.46 -11.79
N PRO A 181 15.96 2.20 -12.23
CA PRO A 181 16.67 1.88 -13.46
C PRO A 181 16.09 2.56 -14.70
N LEU A 182 14.77 2.77 -14.73
CA LEU A 182 14.09 3.51 -15.79
C LEU A 182 13.56 4.83 -15.21
N THR A 183 14.24 5.92 -15.55
CA THR A 183 13.87 7.28 -15.13
C THR A 183 12.72 7.82 -15.98
N ARG A 184 12.09 8.89 -15.50
CA ARG A 184 11.07 9.59 -16.27
C ARG A 184 11.61 10.10 -17.60
N ASP A 185 12.81 10.63 -17.64
CA ASP A 185 13.43 11.16 -18.86
C ASP A 185 13.64 10.06 -19.90
N MET A 186 14.11 8.88 -19.48
CA MET A 186 14.22 7.71 -20.36
C MET A 186 12.86 7.28 -20.93
N LEU A 187 11.79 7.35 -20.12
CA LEU A 187 10.44 7.07 -20.64
C LEU A 187 10.00 8.14 -21.64
N GLN A 188 10.30 9.41 -21.37
CA GLN A 188 10.00 10.51 -22.31
C GLN A 188 10.73 10.34 -23.63
N GLU A 189 12.00 9.94 -23.60
CA GLU A 189 12.78 9.61 -24.79
C GLU A 189 12.11 8.53 -25.64
N ARG A 190 11.49 7.50 -25.03
CA ARG A 190 10.73 6.48 -25.80
C ARG A 190 9.54 7.04 -26.56
N PHE A 191 8.87 8.06 -26.02
CA PHE A 191 7.82 8.77 -26.76
C PHE A 191 8.41 9.57 -27.92
N ILE A 192 9.53 10.28 -27.70
CA ILE A 192 10.19 11.04 -28.76
C ILE A 192 10.67 10.10 -29.88
N GLU A 193 11.31 8.99 -29.53
CA GLU A 193 11.76 7.95 -30.45
C GLU A 193 10.59 7.36 -31.25
N PHE A 194 9.44 7.13 -30.60
CA PHE A 194 8.23 6.67 -31.27
C PHE A 194 7.75 7.67 -32.34
N PHE A 195 7.64 8.96 -32.00
CA PHE A 195 7.19 9.97 -32.96
C PHE A 195 8.23 10.21 -34.05
N ALA A 196 9.53 10.15 -33.75
CA ALA A 196 10.58 10.19 -34.77
C ALA A 196 10.40 9.06 -35.78
N LYS A 197 10.23 7.81 -35.32
CA LYS A 197 9.96 6.64 -36.17
C LYS A 197 8.65 6.76 -36.96
N LEU A 198 7.65 7.43 -36.40
CA LEU A 198 6.37 7.65 -37.07
C LEU A 198 6.47 8.70 -38.19
N PHE A 199 7.39 9.65 -38.12
CA PHE A 199 7.44 10.77 -39.06
C PHE A 199 7.61 10.34 -40.52
N PRO A 200 8.65 9.57 -40.93
CA PRO A 200 8.77 9.15 -42.33
C PRO A 200 7.57 8.31 -42.80
N ILE A 201 6.99 7.51 -41.91
CA ILE A 201 5.83 6.67 -42.20
C ILE A 201 4.59 7.55 -42.48
N ALA A 202 4.35 8.55 -41.64
CA ALA A 202 3.25 9.51 -41.80
C ALA A 202 3.46 10.42 -43.02
N TYR A 203 4.69 10.86 -43.24
CA TYR A 203 5.03 11.70 -44.39
C TYR A 203 4.78 10.94 -45.71
N HIS A 204 5.22 9.68 -45.82
CA HIS A 204 4.96 8.83 -46.98
C HIS A 204 3.47 8.49 -47.12
N GLY A 205 2.86 7.96 -46.05
CA GLY A 205 1.55 7.34 -46.12
C GLY A 205 0.36 8.30 -46.05
N ALA A 206 0.55 9.52 -45.55
CA ALA A 206 -0.54 10.45 -45.27
C ALA A 206 -0.36 11.85 -45.85
N VAL A 207 0.87 12.35 -45.96
CA VAL A 207 1.16 13.71 -46.46
C VAL A 207 1.45 13.68 -47.97
N ASN A 208 2.39 12.84 -48.39
CA ASN A 208 2.85 12.76 -49.77
C ASN A 208 2.70 11.35 -50.40
N PRO A 209 1.47 10.82 -50.49
CA PRO A 209 1.23 9.44 -50.93
C PRO A 209 1.39 9.23 -52.45
N ARG A 210 1.46 10.31 -53.24
CA ARG A 210 1.41 10.23 -54.72
C ARG A 210 2.78 10.35 -55.40
N GLN A 211 3.81 10.80 -54.68
CA GLN A 211 5.11 11.10 -55.28
C GLN A 211 6.07 9.90 -55.22
N TYR A 212 5.78 8.88 -54.41
CA TYR A 212 6.66 7.71 -54.22
C TYR A 212 5.85 6.40 -54.13
N GLU A 213 5.69 5.69 -55.25
CA GLU A 213 5.12 4.32 -55.26
C GLU A 213 6.03 3.29 -54.57
N GLN A 214 7.31 3.65 -54.34
CA GLN A 214 8.30 2.88 -53.60
C GLN A 214 8.60 3.54 -52.25
N ASP A 215 9.08 2.75 -51.27
CA ASP A 215 9.50 3.27 -49.98
C ASP A 215 10.70 4.24 -50.13
N PHE A 216 10.85 5.16 -49.17
CA PHE A 216 11.96 6.11 -49.18
C PHE A 216 13.31 5.42 -49.03
N THR A 217 14.34 6.00 -49.64
CA THR A 217 15.72 5.55 -49.38
C THR A 217 16.07 5.73 -47.91
N GLU A 218 16.92 4.85 -47.37
CA GLU A 218 17.34 4.95 -45.96
C GLU A 218 18.02 6.29 -45.66
N LYS A 219 18.78 6.86 -46.62
CA LYS A 219 19.38 8.19 -46.49
C LYS A 219 18.32 9.29 -46.27
N PHE A 220 17.21 9.22 -47.01
CA PHE A 220 16.11 10.18 -46.86
C PHE A 220 15.38 10.00 -45.53
N LYS A 221 15.11 8.76 -45.12
CA LYS A 221 14.53 8.50 -43.79
C LYS A 221 15.42 9.02 -42.66
N THR A 222 16.74 8.82 -42.76
CA THR A 222 17.70 9.39 -41.80
C THR A 222 17.65 10.91 -41.75
N CYS A 223 17.60 11.59 -42.90
CA CYS A 223 17.43 13.04 -42.95
C CYS A 223 16.15 13.47 -42.23
N LEU A 224 15.01 12.81 -42.48
CA LEU A 224 13.76 13.11 -41.79
C LEU A 224 13.85 12.87 -40.27
N TYR A 225 14.57 11.85 -39.82
CA TYR A 225 14.80 11.61 -38.39
C TYR A 225 15.63 12.73 -37.76
N GLU A 226 16.74 13.12 -38.40
CA GLU A 226 17.67 14.14 -37.89
C GLU A 226 17.08 15.55 -37.88
N THR A 227 16.15 15.83 -38.80
CA THR A 227 15.55 17.15 -38.99
C THR A 227 14.18 17.31 -38.33
N MET A 228 13.68 16.26 -37.66
CA MET A 228 12.36 16.24 -37.04
C MET A 228 12.15 17.40 -36.06
N GLU A 229 13.17 17.77 -35.27
CA GLU A 229 13.08 18.87 -34.31
C GLU A 229 12.88 20.23 -34.98
N GLN A 230 13.48 20.46 -36.16
CA GLN A 230 13.31 21.72 -36.90
C GLN A 230 12.00 21.75 -37.69
N ILE A 231 11.62 20.61 -38.26
CA ILE A 231 10.42 20.48 -39.09
C ILE A 231 9.14 20.54 -38.22
N GLN A 232 9.18 19.88 -37.06
CA GLN A 232 8.05 19.69 -36.13
C GLN A 232 6.78 19.18 -36.83
N PRO A 233 6.82 18.00 -37.50
CA PRO A 233 5.72 17.49 -38.33
C PRO A 233 4.41 17.29 -37.57
N PHE A 234 4.49 17.10 -36.25
CA PHE A 234 3.35 16.82 -35.37
C PHE A 234 3.06 17.97 -34.41
N GLY A 235 3.68 19.14 -34.61
CA GLY A 235 3.63 20.28 -33.70
C GLY A 235 4.05 19.89 -32.28
N ASP A 236 3.36 20.43 -31.28
CA ASP A 236 3.65 20.19 -29.85
C ASP A 236 3.12 18.86 -29.30
N ILE A 237 2.36 18.10 -30.10
CA ILE A 237 1.65 16.90 -29.62
C ILE A 237 2.61 15.85 -29.03
N PRO A 238 3.77 15.52 -29.66
CA PRO A 238 4.73 14.58 -29.09
C PRO A 238 5.20 14.96 -27.68
N ILE A 239 5.52 16.24 -27.48
CA ILE A 239 6.02 16.77 -26.19
C ILE A 239 4.91 16.73 -25.14
N GLN A 240 3.69 17.15 -25.49
CA GLN A 240 2.55 17.16 -24.58
C GLN A 240 2.17 15.74 -24.12
N VAL A 241 2.10 14.79 -25.07
CA VAL A 241 1.77 13.39 -24.78
C VAL A 241 2.86 12.75 -23.93
N SER A 242 4.13 12.93 -24.31
CA SER A 242 5.28 12.43 -23.56
C SER A 242 5.24 12.91 -22.11
N LYS A 243 5.08 14.22 -21.88
CA LYS A 243 4.98 14.81 -20.53
C LYS A 243 3.78 14.30 -19.74
N SER A 244 2.59 14.25 -20.36
CA SER A 244 1.37 13.83 -19.68
C SER A 244 1.44 12.37 -19.22
N VAL A 245 1.81 11.45 -20.12
CA VAL A 245 1.83 10.03 -19.79
C VAL A 245 2.97 9.70 -18.84
N SER A 246 4.19 10.18 -19.11
CA SER A 246 5.34 9.94 -18.23
C SER A 246 5.10 10.44 -16.80
N LYS A 247 4.50 11.62 -16.63
CA LYS A 247 4.15 12.18 -15.32
C LYS A 247 3.12 11.33 -14.57
N SER A 248 2.08 10.86 -15.28
CA SER A 248 1.04 10.01 -14.68
C SER A 248 1.55 8.62 -14.28
N LEU A 249 2.42 8.03 -15.10
CA LEU A 249 3.07 6.75 -14.81
C LEU A 249 4.12 6.88 -13.71
N GLU A 250 4.85 7.99 -13.64
CA GLU A 250 5.75 8.32 -12.53
C GLU A 250 5.00 8.38 -11.20
N ALA A 251 3.88 9.10 -11.13
CA ALA A 251 3.07 9.17 -9.92
C ALA A 251 2.54 7.79 -9.49
N THR A 252 2.10 6.98 -10.46
CA THR A 252 1.68 5.59 -10.20
C THR A 252 2.84 4.75 -9.66
N ARG A 253 4.01 4.82 -10.30
CA ARG A 253 5.24 4.11 -9.90
C ARG A 253 5.64 4.48 -8.48
N VAL A 254 5.65 5.77 -8.15
CA VAL A 254 5.95 6.27 -6.81
C VAL A 254 4.93 5.75 -5.79
N LEU A 255 3.64 5.69 -6.14
CA LEU A 255 2.62 5.13 -5.26
C LEU A 255 2.85 3.63 -4.99
N VAL A 256 3.17 2.85 -6.02
CA VAL A 256 3.53 1.43 -5.87
C VAL A 256 4.76 1.28 -4.97
N GLN A 257 5.83 2.06 -5.21
CA GLN A 257 7.04 2.05 -4.38
C GLN A 257 6.74 2.41 -2.92
N ALA A 258 5.91 3.43 -2.69
CA ALA A 258 5.55 3.84 -1.35
C ALA A 258 4.81 2.72 -0.60
N LEU A 259 3.87 2.03 -1.25
CA LEU A 259 3.15 0.88 -0.66
C LEU A 259 4.10 -0.28 -0.34
N THR A 260 5.01 -0.63 -1.25
CA THR A 260 6.02 -1.68 -1.03
C THR A 260 6.99 -1.31 0.10
N LEU A 261 7.43 -0.05 0.15
CA LEU A 261 8.28 0.45 1.23
C LEU A 261 7.55 0.38 2.58
N GLY A 262 6.28 0.74 2.64
CA GLY A 262 5.47 0.60 3.86
C GLY A 262 5.39 -0.84 4.35
N LYS A 263 5.22 -1.81 3.44
CA LYS A 263 5.29 -3.25 3.75
C LYS A 263 6.66 -3.63 4.33
N THR A 264 7.76 -3.21 3.70
CA THR A 264 9.13 -3.50 4.17
C THR A 264 9.41 -2.88 5.54
N VAL A 265 8.96 -1.64 5.78
CA VAL A 265 9.08 -0.99 7.10
C VAL A 265 8.33 -1.80 8.15
N LEU A 266 7.08 -2.19 7.89
CA LEU A 266 6.31 -3.01 8.83
C LEU A 266 6.97 -4.36 9.10
N ASP A 267 7.49 -5.05 8.09
CA ASP A 267 8.18 -6.33 8.27
C ASP A 267 9.44 -6.21 9.14
N ARG A 268 10.25 -5.17 8.88
CA ARG A 268 11.44 -4.88 9.71
C ARG A 268 11.06 -4.50 11.13
N THR A 269 10.09 -3.61 11.30
CA THR A 269 9.61 -3.19 12.62
C THR A 269 9.05 -4.37 13.40
N ASP A 270 8.23 -5.22 12.78
CA ASP A 270 7.66 -6.42 13.39
C ASP A 270 8.74 -7.35 13.95
N SER A 271 9.86 -7.52 13.22
CA SER A 271 10.96 -8.39 13.63
C SER A 271 11.75 -7.88 14.83
N VAL A 272 11.74 -6.57 15.11
CA VAL A 272 12.56 -5.95 16.17
C VAL A 272 11.75 -5.40 17.34
N LEU A 273 10.43 -5.25 17.19
CA LEU A 273 9.54 -4.54 18.11
C LEU A 273 9.66 -4.99 19.58
N PHE A 274 9.90 -6.29 19.80
CA PHE A 274 10.00 -6.90 21.13
C PHE A 274 11.35 -7.63 21.37
N SER A 275 12.39 -7.26 20.61
CA SER A 275 13.71 -7.94 20.65
C SER A 275 14.54 -7.64 21.91
N GLY A 276 14.20 -6.59 22.67
CA GLY A 276 14.88 -6.20 23.90
C GLY A 276 14.15 -6.60 25.18
N THR A 277 14.80 -6.34 26.33
CA THR A 277 14.20 -6.36 27.66
C THR A 277 14.36 -4.99 28.32
N SER A 278 13.27 -4.26 28.52
CA SER A 278 13.26 -2.98 29.24
C SER A 278 12.44 -3.06 30.53
N PRO A 279 12.73 -2.22 31.54
CA PRO A 279 11.90 -2.11 32.74
C PRO A 279 10.42 -1.82 32.42
N GLN A 280 10.15 -1.05 31.37
CA GLN A 280 8.80 -0.73 30.92
C GLN A 280 8.11 -1.94 30.26
N GLN A 281 8.85 -2.79 29.53
CA GLN A 281 8.30 -4.04 28.97
C GLN A 281 7.93 -5.01 30.08
N GLU A 282 8.76 -5.15 31.13
CA GLU A 282 8.41 -5.96 32.29
C GLU A 282 7.19 -5.41 33.04
N ALA A 283 7.09 -4.08 33.18
CA ALA A 283 5.90 -3.44 33.74
C ALA A 283 4.64 -3.67 32.87
N CYS A 284 4.79 -3.66 31.55
CA CYS A 284 3.74 -4.03 30.60
C CYS A 284 3.29 -5.49 30.80
N TYR A 285 4.21 -6.46 30.86
CA TYR A 285 3.86 -7.87 31.04
C TYR A 285 3.18 -8.11 32.39
N ALA A 286 3.59 -7.40 33.44
CA ALA A 286 2.88 -7.42 34.72
C ALA A 286 1.47 -6.80 34.62
N ALA A 287 1.30 -5.72 33.85
CA ALA A 287 -0.01 -5.11 33.61
C ALA A 287 -0.93 -6.02 32.77
N LEU A 288 -0.39 -6.72 31.77
CA LEU A 288 -1.11 -7.72 30.97
C LEU A 288 -1.56 -8.90 31.83
N LEU A 289 -0.70 -9.42 32.72
CA LEU A 289 -1.08 -10.44 33.70
C LEU A 289 -2.26 -9.95 34.57
N ARG A 290 -2.15 -8.72 35.10
CA ARG A 290 -3.21 -8.09 35.92
C ARG A 290 -4.54 -7.94 35.21
N MET A 291 -4.48 -7.54 33.94
CA MET A 291 -5.66 -7.34 33.12
C MET A 291 -6.33 -8.65 32.73
N THR A 292 -5.55 -9.64 32.28
CA THR A 292 -6.07 -10.83 31.61
C THR A 292 -6.36 -11.97 32.57
N TYR A 293 -5.47 -12.20 33.55
CA TYR A 293 -5.47 -13.45 34.33
C TYR A 293 -5.75 -13.26 35.81
N CYS A 294 -5.41 -12.11 36.41
CA CYS A 294 -5.64 -11.89 37.84
C CYS A 294 -7.10 -12.00 38.32
N PRO A 295 -8.14 -11.67 37.55
CA PRO A 295 -9.52 -11.98 37.95
C PRO A 295 -9.74 -13.48 38.20
N ARG A 296 -9.13 -14.35 37.38
CA ARG A 296 -9.23 -15.81 37.53
C ARG A 296 -8.46 -16.30 38.75
N CYS A 297 -7.30 -15.72 39.02
CA CYS A 297 -6.54 -16.01 40.25
C CYS A 297 -7.30 -15.60 41.52
N LYS A 298 -8.22 -14.64 41.43
CA LYS A 298 -9.15 -14.25 42.50
C LYS A 298 -10.48 -15.04 42.51
N GLY A 299 -10.60 -16.09 41.70
CA GLY A 299 -11.80 -16.92 41.58
C GLY A 299 -13.01 -16.22 40.93
N ILE A 300 -12.79 -15.11 40.24
CA ILE A 300 -13.84 -14.43 39.49
C ILE A 300 -14.13 -15.24 38.21
N GLY A 301 -15.41 -15.57 37.99
CA GLY A 301 -15.85 -16.51 36.96
C GLY A 301 -15.56 -16.11 35.50
N PRO A 302 -15.47 -17.09 34.58
CA PRO A 302 -14.90 -16.99 33.22
C PRO A 302 -15.53 -15.95 32.28
N SER A 303 -16.72 -15.45 32.59
CA SER A 303 -17.45 -14.47 31.79
C SER A 303 -17.01 -13.02 32.00
N VAL A 304 -16.28 -12.72 33.09
CA VAL A 304 -15.83 -11.36 33.39
C VAL A 304 -14.62 -11.00 32.52
N ARG A 305 -14.72 -9.86 31.81
CA ARG A 305 -13.70 -9.29 30.92
C ARG A 305 -13.16 -7.97 31.47
N PRO A 306 -11.94 -7.54 31.08
CA PRO A 306 -11.43 -6.24 31.48
C PRO A 306 -12.29 -5.11 30.90
N CYS A 307 -12.45 -4.03 31.67
CA CYS A 307 -13.11 -2.83 31.18
C CYS A 307 -12.36 -2.28 29.96
N SER A 308 -13.07 -1.77 28.95
CA SER A 308 -12.47 -1.23 27.71
C SER A 308 -11.40 -0.15 27.98
N GLY A 309 -11.64 0.75 28.94
CA GLY A 309 -10.66 1.77 29.34
C GLY A 309 -9.41 1.17 30.00
N PHE A 310 -9.56 0.13 30.83
CA PHE A 310 -8.42 -0.56 31.43
C PHE A 310 -7.60 -1.29 30.36
N CYS A 311 -8.28 -2.01 29.45
CA CYS A 311 -7.67 -2.68 28.31
C CYS A 311 -6.86 -1.71 27.44
N THR A 312 -7.49 -0.60 27.06
CA THR A 312 -6.87 0.43 26.23
C THR A 312 -5.62 1.02 26.88
N ASN A 313 -5.65 1.29 28.19
CA ASN A 313 -4.53 1.87 28.91
C ASN A 313 -3.35 0.90 29.03
N VAL A 314 -3.62 -0.39 29.30
CA VAL A 314 -2.57 -1.43 29.35
C VAL A 314 -1.94 -1.61 27.98
N MET A 315 -2.75 -1.79 26.93
CA MET A 315 -2.26 -1.97 25.56
C MET A 315 -1.46 -0.76 25.08
N ARG A 316 -1.93 0.46 25.36
CA ARG A 316 -1.19 1.68 25.04
C ARG A 316 0.16 1.70 25.75
N GLY A 317 0.20 1.45 27.06
CA GLY A 317 1.45 1.42 27.84
C GLY A 317 2.46 0.40 27.29
N CYS A 318 1.98 -0.75 26.85
CA CYS A 318 2.79 -1.79 26.23
C CYS A 318 3.37 -1.41 24.86
N LEU A 319 2.68 -0.56 24.09
CA LEU A 319 3.09 -0.14 22.76
C LEU A 319 3.87 1.19 22.74
N THR A 320 3.79 2.00 23.82
CA THR A 320 4.42 3.32 23.86
C THR A 320 5.90 3.28 23.52
N GLN A 321 6.71 2.52 24.27
CA GLN A 321 8.16 2.46 24.04
C GLN A 321 8.53 1.80 22.71
N PRO A 322 8.03 0.61 22.35
CA PRO A 322 8.48 -0.06 21.13
C PRO A 322 8.02 0.66 19.84
N ALA A 323 6.93 1.43 19.88
CA ALA A 323 6.42 2.13 18.70
C ALA A 323 6.82 3.62 18.62
N SER A 324 7.31 4.23 19.72
CA SER A 324 7.55 5.68 19.76
C SER A 324 8.58 6.18 18.74
N GLU A 325 9.56 5.36 18.38
CA GLU A 325 10.59 5.76 17.41
C GLU A 325 10.06 5.82 15.98
N LEU A 326 9.00 5.05 15.68
CA LEU A 326 8.42 4.96 14.34
C LEU A 326 7.18 5.86 14.18
N ASP A 327 6.49 6.20 15.26
CA ASP A 327 5.16 6.83 15.23
C ASP A 327 5.11 8.11 14.37
N LEU A 328 6.06 9.03 14.55
CA LEU A 328 6.12 10.28 13.79
C LEU A 328 6.38 10.05 12.30
N ALA A 329 7.39 9.23 11.98
CA ALA A 329 7.77 8.95 10.60
C ALA A 329 6.67 8.17 9.85
N TRP A 330 6.05 7.20 10.53
CA TRP A 330 4.96 6.41 9.98
C TRP A 330 3.70 7.26 9.75
N SER A 331 3.35 8.13 10.69
CA SER A 331 2.21 9.03 10.53
C SER A 331 2.41 9.98 9.34
N GLY A 332 3.60 10.56 9.19
CA GLY A 332 3.94 11.40 8.03
C GLY A 332 3.95 10.63 6.70
N TYR A 333 4.42 9.37 6.72
CA TYR A 333 4.33 8.48 5.57
C TYR A 333 2.88 8.21 5.17
N VAL A 334 2.01 7.83 6.12
CA VAL A 334 0.59 7.53 5.86
C VAL A 334 -0.12 8.76 5.28
N GLU A 335 0.07 9.94 5.86
CA GLU A 335 -0.50 11.20 5.36
C GLU A 335 -0.04 11.52 3.92
N THR A 336 1.25 11.31 3.63
CA THR A 336 1.82 11.57 2.31
C THR A 336 1.30 10.58 1.26
N VAL A 337 1.22 9.29 1.61
CA VAL A 337 0.65 8.26 0.73
C VAL A 337 -0.83 8.52 0.47
N GLU A 338 -1.60 8.92 1.49
CA GLU A 338 -3.00 9.28 1.31
C GLU A 338 -3.18 10.43 0.32
N ARG A 339 -2.39 11.49 0.45
CA ARG A 339 -2.39 12.61 -0.51
C ARG A 339 -2.07 12.15 -1.92
N LEU A 340 -1.06 11.27 -2.07
CA LEU A 340 -0.69 10.72 -3.37
C LEU A 340 -1.81 9.86 -3.99
N VAL A 341 -2.47 9.02 -3.19
CA VAL A 341 -3.64 8.22 -3.64
C VAL A 341 -4.73 9.15 -4.16
N VAL A 342 -5.06 10.21 -3.44
CA VAL A 342 -6.08 11.19 -3.88
C VAL A 342 -5.66 11.89 -5.17
N ALA A 343 -4.37 12.23 -5.30
CA ALA A 343 -3.83 12.91 -6.47
C ALA A 343 -3.83 12.02 -7.73
N VAL A 344 -3.50 10.73 -7.60
CA VAL A 344 -3.51 9.75 -8.70
C VAL A 344 -4.94 9.32 -9.07
N ASP A 345 -5.86 9.21 -8.09
CA ASP A 345 -7.25 8.80 -8.33
C ASP A 345 -8.10 9.95 -8.93
N GLY A 346 -7.75 11.20 -8.63
CA GLY A 346 -8.56 12.41 -8.78
C GLY A 346 -9.57 12.41 -9.95
N ARG A 347 -10.88 12.40 -9.62
CA ARG A 347 -11.99 12.46 -10.59
C ARG A 347 -11.89 13.64 -11.57
N ASN A 348 -11.37 14.78 -11.11
CA ASN A 348 -11.16 15.98 -11.93
C ASN A 348 -9.73 16.08 -12.49
N ASP A 349 -8.81 15.22 -12.04
CA ASP A 349 -7.38 15.17 -12.40
C ASP A 349 -6.69 16.54 -12.63
N PRO A 350 -6.77 17.48 -11.69
CA PRO A 350 -6.19 18.82 -11.89
C PRO A 350 -4.67 18.80 -12.04
N LEU A 351 -4.01 17.74 -11.54
CA LEU A 351 -2.56 17.58 -11.60
C LEU A 351 -2.09 16.73 -12.80
N GLY A 352 -3.00 16.13 -13.57
CA GLY A 352 -2.66 15.27 -14.71
C GLY A 352 -1.87 14.02 -14.29
N LEU A 353 -2.21 13.43 -13.14
CA LEU A 353 -1.52 12.26 -12.57
C LEU A 353 -2.29 10.96 -12.80
N ASN A 354 -3.53 11.04 -13.29
CA ASN A 354 -4.35 9.87 -13.51
C ASN A 354 -3.87 9.09 -14.76
N ALA A 355 -3.15 7.99 -14.53
CA ALA A 355 -2.64 7.14 -15.60
C ALA A 355 -3.75 6.54 -16.47
N GLU A 356 -4.92 6.23 -15.88
CA GLU A 356 -6.09 5.75 -16.65
C GLU A 356 -6.50 6.76 -17.72
N ARG A 357 -6.58 8.04 -17.36
CA ARG A 357 -6.92 9.10 -18.31
C ARG A 357 -5.84 9.31 -19.36
N ALA A 358 -4.59 9.44 -18.94
CA ALA A 358 -3.48 9.75 -19.83
C ALA A 358 -3.22 8.62 -20.86
N VAL A 359 -3.23 7.36 -20.42
CA VAL A 359 -2.96 6.21 -21.30
C VAL A 359 -4.16 5.93 -22.21
N ARG A 360 -5.41 6.02 -21.73
CA ARG A 360 -6.60 5.74 -22.58
C ARG A 360 -6.77 6.67 -23.77
N GLN A 361 -6.17 7.86 -23.73
CA GLN A 361 -6.27 8.86 -24.79
C GLN A 361 -5.13 8.73 -25.82
N LEU A 362 -4.17 7.83 -25.62
CA LEU A 362 -2.99 7.75 -26.47
C LEU A 362 -3.29 7.46 -27.94
N ASP A 363 -4.22 6.55 -28.23
CA ASP A 363 -4.66 6.25 -29.59
C ASP A 363 -5.19 7.51 -30.29
N THR A 364 -6.07 8.26 -29.62
CA THR A 364 -6.61 9.52 -30.17
C THR A 364 -5.53 10.58 -30.35
N ARG A 365 -4.61 10.73 -29.40
CA ARG A 365 -3.53 11.73 -29.48
C ARG A 365 -2.50 11.40 -30.56
N ILE A 366 -2.24 10.12 -30.81
CA ILE A 366 -1.41 9.69 -31.95
C ILE A 366 -2.14 10.00 -33.27
N SER A 367 -3.46 9.77 -33.32
CA SER A 367 -4.29 10.17 -34.47
C SER A 367 -4.23 11.68 -34.72
N ASP A 368 -4.38 12.50 -33.68
CA ASP A 368 -4.30 13.96 -33.76
C ASP A 368 -2.95 14.42 -34.33
N ALA A 369 -1.85 13.78 -33.94
CA ALA A 369 -0.52 14.05 -34.49
C ALA A 369 -0.47 13.80 -36.00
N ILE A 370 -0.95 12.64 -36.46
CA ILE A 370 -0.99 12.32 -37.88
C ILE A 370 -1.89 13.31 -38.62
N MET A 371 -3.07 13.63 -38.06
CA MET A 371 -4.00 14.61 -38.64
C MET A 371 -3.40 16.01 -38.73
N HIS A 372 -2.59 16.41 -37.74
CA HIS A 372 -1.86 17.68 -37.77
C HIS A 372 -0.88 17.72 -38.95
N ALA A 373 -0.06 16.68 -39.12
CA ALA A 373 0.87 16.56 -40.23
C ALA A 373 0.16 16.58 -41.60
N MET A 374 -0.98 15.89 -41.71
CA MET A 374 -1.80 15.88 -42.93
C MET A 374 -2.38 17.26 -43.27
N THR A 375 -2.80 18.01 -42.24
CA THR A 375 -3.40 19.34 -42.43
C THR A 375 -2.35 20.37 -42.83
N ASP A 376 -1.13 20.27 -42.29
CA ASP A 376 0.00 21.15 -42.60
C ASP A 376 0.83 20.67 -43.80
N GLY A 377 0.30 19.74 -44.62
CA GLY A 377 1.03 19.01 -45.64
C GLY A 377 1.88 19.88 -46.58
N PRO A 378 1.34 20.91 -47.25
CA PRO A 378 2.12 21.76 -48.15
C PRO A 378 3.29 22.49 -47.48
N ALA A 379 3.08 23.02 -46.27
CA ALA A 379 4.15 23.68 -45.52
C ALA A 379 5.19 22.67 -45.01
N LEU A 380 4.75 21.46 -44.70
CA LEU A 380 5.63 20.36 -44.30
C LEU A 380 6.54 19.91 -45.45
N GLU A 381 5.99 19.79 -46.66
CA GLU A 381 6.76 19.46 -47.88
C GLU A 381 7.82 20.53 -48.18
N GLU A 382 7.47 21.82 -48.05
CA GLU A 382 8.42 22.92 -48.22
C GLU A 382 9.58 22.84 -47.21
N LYS A 383 9.26 22.64 -45.92
CA LYS A 383 10.27 22.47 -44.86
C LYS A 383 11.17 21.27 -45.13
N VAL A 384 10.61 20.14 -45.57
CA VAL A 384 11.39 18.94 -45.91
C VAL A 384 12.32 19.23 -47.08
N SER A 385 11.85 19.90 -48.13
CA SER A 385 12.66 20.26 -49.30
C SER A 385 13.86 21.12 -48.91
N ILE A 386 13.66 22.13 -48.06
CA ILE A 386 14.73 23.02 -47.58
C ILE A 386 15.81 22.23 -46.83
N GLN A 387 15.41 21.24 -46.03
CA GLN A 387 16.35 20.43 -45.27
C GLN A 387 17.07 19.38 -46.12
N THR A 388 16.50 18.94 -47.24
CA THR A 388 17.14 17.96 -48.13
C THR A 388 18.11 18.57 -49.13
N ASP A 389 17.96 19.88 -49.41
CA ASP A 389 18.85 20.65 -50.28
C ASP A 389 20.03 21.30 -49.52
N SER A 390 19.97 21.29 -48.17
CA SER A 390 21.05 21.73 -47.26
C SER A 390 22.01 20.59 -46.94
#